data_AF-A0A7C7P1G0-F1
#
_entry.id   AF-A0A7C7P1G0-F1
#
_cell.length_a   1.000
_cell.length_b   1.000
_cell.length_c   1.000
_cell.angle_alpha   90.00
_cell.angle_beta   90.00
_cell.angle_gamma   90.00
#
_symmetry.space_group_name_H-M   'P 1'
#
loop_
_entity.id
_entity.type
_entity.pdbx_description
1 polymer ?
#
loop_
_entity_poly.entity_id
_entity_poly.type
_entity_poly.pdbx_seq_one_letter_code
_entity_poly.pdbx_strand_id
1 'polypeptide(L)'
;MHVKFGLMVLATLAVSSLAVTQDTAAQANPAHNHIGHVADGFRGTPDGVGLLDAAIAEAGVAAQHAGFAARDPSNLDAMKRHMGHVLHALSPEEVENGPGAGYGVVAAAGGVARHIDLAASSDGASDAVKTHANHVST
;
A
#
# COMPACT_ATOMS: atom_id res chain seq x y z
N MET A 1 -31.38 27.47 -73.47
CA MET A 1 -32.45 27.67 -72.47
C MET A 1 -31.78 27.78 -71.11
N HIS A 2 -31.54 28.99 -70.64
CA HIS A 2 -32.38 29.75 -69.70
C HIS A 2 -32.37 29.24 -68.24
N VAL A 3 -31.43 29.82 -67.46
CA VAL A 3 -31.52 30.43 -66.11
C VAL A 3 -32.27 29.70 -64.98
N LYS A 4 -31.62 29.55 -63.81
CA LYS A 4 -31.96 30.18 -62.49
C LYS A 4 -31.03 29.69 -61.37
N PHE A 5 -30.27 30.58 -60.73
CA PHE A 5 -30.58 31.20 -59.42
C PHE A 5 -30.96 30.12 -58.39
N GLY A 6 -30.19 29.78 -57.36
CA GLY A 6 -29.30 30.60 -56.53
C GLY A 6 -29.72 30.32 -55.09
N LEU A 7 -28.78 29.93 -54.22
CA LEU A 7 -28.91 30.13 -52.78
C LEU A 7 -27.54 29.96 -52.14
N MET A 8 -26.95 31.11 -51.80
CA MET A 8 -25.72 31.23 -51.04
C MET A 8 -26.06 30.86 -49.59
N VAL A 9 -25.68 29.65 -49.15
CA VAL A 9 -25.80 29.25 -47.74
C VAL A 9 -24.53 29.69 -47.04
N LEU A 10 -24.66 30.75 -46.24
CA LEU A 10 -23.63 31.29 -45.37
C LEU A 10 -23.37 30.28 -44.23
N ALA A 11 -22.31 29.48 -44.36
CA ALA A 11 -21.87 28.59 -43.30
C ALA A 11 -21.14 29.40 -42.22
N THR A 12 -21.85 29.71 -41.12
CA THR A 12 -21.26 30.29 -39.92
C THR A 12 -20.29 29.28 -39.29
N LEU A 13 -18.98 29.55 -39.36
CA LEU A 13 -17.97 28.83 -38.57
C LEU A 13 -18.14 29.21 -37.09
N ALA A 14 -18.74 28.32 -36.31
CA ALA A 14 -18.63 28.36 -34.87
C ALA A 14 -17.22 27.90 -34.47
N VAL A 15 -16.31 28.85 -34.23
CA VAL A 15 -15.04 28.56 -33.56
C VAL A 15 -15.38 28.20 -32.12
N SER A 16 -15.56 26.91 -31.87
CA SER A 16 -15.71 26.38 -30.52
C SER A 16 -14.33 26.48 -29.87
N SER A 17 -14.17 27.40 -28.93
CA SER A 17 -12.98 27.48 -28.07
C SER A 17 -12.86 26.17 -27.30
N LEU A 18 -11.94 25.32 -27.75
CA LEU A 18 -11.55 24.11 -27.04
C LEU A 18 -10.85 24.55 -25.75
N ALA A 19 -11.60 24.64 -24.66
CA ALA A 19 -11.03 24.77 -23.34
C ALA A 19 -10.27 23.48 -23.06
N VAL A 20 -8.96 23.51 -23.22
CA VAL A 20 -8.07 22.48 -22.67
C VAL A 20 -8.19 22.63 -21.16
N THR A 21 -9.12 21.90 -20.56
CA THR A 21 -9.06 21.61 -19.13
C THR A 21 -7.80 20.77 -18.98
N GLN A 22 -6.69 21.42 -18.62
CA GLN A 22 -5.55 20.73 -18.06
C GLN A 22 -6.07 20.13 -16.76
N ASP A 23 -6.59 18.91 -16.85
CA ASP A 23 -6.81 18.08 -15.70
C ASP A 23 -5.42 17.94 -15.08
N THR A 24 -5.19 18.67 -13.99
CA THR A 24 -4.01 18.53 -13.18
C THR A 24 -4.12 17.16 -12.52
N ALA A 25 -3.90 16.10 -13.30
CA ALA A 25 -3.50 14.81 -12.76
C ALA A 25 -2.36 15.16 -11.82
N ALA A 26 -2.60 15.00 -10.51
CA ALA A 26 -1.65 15.33 -9.47
C ALA A 26 -0.29 14.82 -9.94
N GLN A 27 0.65 15.74 -10.16
CA GLN A 27 1.97 15.40 -10.67
C GLN A 27 2.49 14.25 -9.83
N ALA A 28 2.75 13.10 -10.45
CA ALA A 28 3.16 11.90 -9.73
C ALA A 28 4.32 12.27 -8.82
N ASN A 29 4.08 12.22 -7.50
CA ASN A 29 5.06 12.56 -6.51
C ASN A 29 5.67 11.24 -6.02
N PRO A 30 6.94 10.96 -6.32
CA PRO A 30 7.58 9.71 -5.91
C PRO A 30 7.46 9.44 -4.40
N ALA A 31 7.51 10.47 -3.56
CA ALA A 31 7.31 10.32 -2.12
C ALA A 31 5.90 9.79 -1.79
N HIS A 32 4.86 10.31 -2.45
CA HIS A 32 3.48 9.83 -2.26
C HIS A 32 3.29 8.39 -2.74
N ASN A 33 3.99 7.95 -3.79
CA ASN A 33 3.92 6.56 -4.22
C ASN A 33 4.47 5.60 -3.16
N HIS A 34 5.59 5.96 -2.53
CA HIS A 34 6.16 5.15 -1.45
C HIS A 34 5.28 5.15 -0.20
N ILE A 35 4.65 6.27 0.14
CA ILE A 35 3.64 6.34 1.22
C ILE A 35 2.43 5.45 0.87
N GLY A 36 1.95 5.47 -0.38
CA GLY A 36 0.86 4.61 -0.83
C GLY A 36 1.18 3.12 -0.74
N HIS A 37 2.44 2.72 -0.94
CA HIS A 37 2.86 1.33 -0.68
C HIS A 37 2.75 0.91 0.78
N VAL A 38 2.92 1.85 1.71
CA VAL A 38 2.77 1.61 3.13
C VAL A 38 1.29 1.56 3.53
N ALA A 39 0.52 2.54 3.07
CA ALA A 39 -0.84 2.80 3.55
C ALA A 39 -1.93 2.09 2.74
N ASP A 40 -1.79 2.02 1.42
CA ASP A 40 -2.91 1.69 0.52
C ASP A 40 -2.75 0.31 -0.13
N GLY A 41 -1.55 -0.03 -0.60
CA GLY A 41 -1.35 -1.28 -1.32
C GLY A 41 0.07 -1.56 -1.75
N PHE A 42 0.52 -2.80 -1.54
CA PHE A 42 1.81 -3.28 -2.00
C PHE A 42 1.70 -4.58 -2.79
N ARG A 43 2.48 -4.71 -3.85
CA ARG A 43 2.46 -5.92 -4.66
C ARG A 43 3.11 -7.06 -3.87
N GLY A 44 2.34 -8.13 -3.66
CA GLY A 44 2.81 -9.33 -2.99
C GLY A 44 2.33 -9.47 -1.55
N THR A 45 1.72 -8.43 -0.97
CA THR A 45 0.94 -8.60 0.25
C THR A 45 -0.33 -9.42 -0.04
N PRO A 46 -0.82 -10.20 0.92
CA PRO A 46 -2.11 -10.87 0.83
C PRO A 46 -3.23 -9.85 0.57
N ASP A 47 -4.14 -10.19 -0.35
CA ASP A 47 -5.24 -9.32 -0.79
C ASP A 47 -4.83 -7.94 -1.36
N GLY A 48 -3.52 -7.71 -1.57
CA GLY A 48 -2.98 -6.47 -2.12
C GLY A 48 -3.02 -5.27 -1.17
N VAL A 49 -3.16 -5.50 0.15
CA VAL A 49 -3.21 -4.44 1.17
C VAL A 49 -1.88 -3.70 1.33
N GLY A 50 -1.90 -2.55 2.01
CA GLY A 50 -0.68 -1.83 2.37
C GLY A 50 0.24 -2.65 3.28
N LEU A 51 1.55 -2.34 3.25
CA LEU A 51 2.54 -3.02 4.09
C LEU A 51 2.22 -2.89 5.59
N LEU A 52 1.67 -1.76 6.02
CA LEU A 52 1.31 -1.54 7.42
C LEU A 52 0.14 -2.44 7.83
N ASP A 53 -0.89 -2.53 7.00
CA ASP A 53 -2.05 -3.39 7.26
C ASP A 53 -1.65 -4.86 7.32
N ALA A 54 -0.76 -5.31 6.42
CA ALA A 54 -0.19 -6.65 6.46
C ALA A 54 0.56 -6.89 7.78
N ALA A 55 1.41 -5.95 8.22
CA ALA A 55 2.14 -6.07 9.48
C ALA A 55 1.20 -6.20 10.70
N ILE A 56 0.16 -5.36 10.75
CA ILE A 56 -0.83 -5.37 11.85
C ILE A 56 -1.61 -6.67 11.87
N ALA A 57 -2.06 -7.16 10.71
CA ALA A 57 -2.83 -8.40 10.61
C ALA A 57 -2.02 -9.60 11.13
N GLU A 58 -0.79 -9.76 10.66
CA GLU A 58 0.10 -10.85 11.08
C GLU A 58 0.50 -10.71 12.56
N ALA A 59 0.75 -9.49 13.04
CA ALA A 59 1.07 -9.24 14.45
C ALA A 59 -0.11 -9.57 15.37
N GLY A 60 -1.34 -9.31 14.93
CA GLY A 60 -2.54 -9.70 15.64
C GLY A 60 -2.66 -11.22 15.83
N VAL A 61 -2.34 -11.99 14.78
CA VAL A 61 -2.30 -13.46 14.84
C VAL A 61 -1.20 -13.93 15.79
N ALA A 62 0.01 -13.36 15.68
CA ALA A 62 1.12 -13.69 16.57
C ALA A 62 0.77 -13.41 18.04
N ALA A 63 0.20 -12.24 18.34
CA ALA A 63 -0.21 -11.87 19.70
C ALA A 63 -1.31 -12.81 20.25
N GLN A 64 -2.29 -13.17 19.43
CA GLN A 64 -3.34 -14.10 19.83
C GLN A 64 -2.75 -15.47 20.20
N HIS A 65 -1.85 -16.01 19.38
CA HIS A 65 -1.24 -17.31 19.63
C HIS A 65 -0.25 -17.28 20.80
N ALA A 66 0.49 -16.19 20.99
CA ALA A 66 1.29 -15.99 22.21
C ALA A 66 0.40 -16.04 23.46
N GLY A 67 -0.77 -15.39 23.41
CA GLY A 67 -1.79 -15.48 24.46
C GLY A 67 -2.27 -16.91 24.70
N PHE A 68 -2.51 -17.70 23.64
CA PHE A 68 -2.93 -19.10 23.77
C PHE A 68 -1.83 -19.99 24.35
N ALA A 69 -0.57 -19.76 23.97
CA ALA A 69 0.57 -20.46 24.56
C ALA A 69 0.68 -20.23 26.07
N ALA A 70 0.37 -19.02 26.55
CA ALA A 70 0.46 -18.66 27.95
C ALA A 70 -0.74 -19.12 28.83
N ARG A 71 -1.83 -19.63 28.23
CA ARG A 71 -3.08 -19.94 28.96
C ARG A 71 -2.96 -21.10 29.94
N ASP A 72 -2.23 -22.14 29.59
CA ASP A 72 -2.04 -23.32 30.43
C ASP A 72 -0.55 -23.71 30.47
N PRO A 73 0.20 -23.22 31.46
CA PRO A 73 1.62 -23.52 31.61
C PRO A 73 1.93 -25.00 31.90
N SER A 74 0.93 -25.82 32.24
CA SER A 74 1.13 -27.25 32.48
C SER A 74 1.08 -28.09 31.20
N ASN A 75 0.67 -27.50 30.07
CA ASN A 75 0.50 -28.19 28.79
C ASN A 75 1.57 -27.79 27.76
N LEU A 76 2.73 -28.43 27.85
CA LEU A 76 3.88 -28.15 26.99
C LEU A 76 3.59 -28.34 25.49
N ASP A 77 2.75 -29.31 25.13
CA ASP A 77 2.41 -29.55 23.72
C ASP A 77 1.55 -28.41 23.15
N ALA A 78 0.64 -27.86 23.95
CA ALA A 78 -0.11 -26.68 23.55
C ALA A 78 0.78 -25.44 23.42
N MET A 79 1.70 -25.25 24.36
CA MET A 79 2.68 -24.16 24.30
C MET A 79 3.51 -24.24 23.00
N LYS A 80 4.10 -25.40 22.71
CA LYS A 80 4.92 -25.61 21.51
C LYS A 80 4.14 -25.35 20.22
N ARG A 81 2.91 -25.87 20.12
CA ARG A 81 2.05 -25.66 18.95
C ARG A 81 1.79 -24.18 18.71
N HIS A 82 1.34 -23.46 19.74
CA HIS A 82 1.02 -22.05 19.60
C HIS A 82 2.26 -21.19 19.37
N MET A 83 3.41 -21.52 19.95
CA MET A 83 4.66 -20.83 19.62
C MET A 83 5.12 -21.09 18.19
N GLY A 84 4.86 -22.28 17.63
CA GLY A 84 5.06 -22.52 16.19
C GLY A 84 4.21 -21.59 15.32
N HIS A 85 2.95 -21.34 15.69
CA HIS A 85 2.08 -20.39 15.00
C HIS A 85 2.57 -18.94 15.14
N VAL A 86 3.11 -18.56 16.30
CA VAL A 86 3.75 -17.25 16.49
C VAL A 86 4.91 -17.08 15.51
N LEU A 87 5.80 -18.08 15.43
CA LEU A 87 6.94 -18.03 14.52
C LEU A 87 6.50 -17.93 13.05
N HIS A 88 5.48 -18.68 12.63
CA HIS A 88 4.91 -18.55 11.29
C HIS A 88 4.40 -17.13 11.02
N ALA A 89 3.60 -16.56 11.92
CA ALA A 89 3.06 -15.21 11.75
C ALA A 89 4.15 -14.12 11.76
N LEU A 90 5.27 -14.35 12.45
CA LEU A 90 6.42 -13.43 12.43
C LEU A 90 7.24 -13.57 11.15
N SER A 91 7.57 -14.80 10.77
CA SER A 91 8.45 -15.16 9.65
C SER A 91 8.05 -16.51 9.05
N PRO A 92 7.17 -16.53 8.03
CA PRO A 92 6.77 -17.76 7.35
C PRO A 92 7.93 -18.52 6.69
N GLU A 93 9.06 -17.85 6.42
CA GLU A 93 10.28 -18.48 5.90
C GLU A 93 10.95 -19.41 6.93
N GLU A 94 10.78 -19.15 8.23
CA GLU A 94 11.34 -19.99 9.31
C GLU A 94 10.41 -21.16 9.66
N VAL A 95 9.10 -20.95 9.54
CA VAL A 95 8.07 -21.97 9.78
C VAL A 95 7.01 -21.84 8.71
N GLU A 96 7.02 -22.77 7.74
CA GLU A 96 6.20 -22.67 6.52
C GLU A 96 4.69 -22.71 6.77
N ASN A 97 4.24 -23.37 7.85
CA ASN A 97 2.82 -23.63 8.09
C ASN A 97 2.34 -23.01 9.41
N GLY A 98 1.23 -22.28 9.35
CA GLY A 98 0.55 -21.76 10.52
C GLY A 98 -0.62 -20.85 10.16
N PRO A 99 -1.38 -20.36 11.17
CA PRO A 99 -2.36 -19.30 10.99
C PRO A 99 -1.67 -17.98 10.65
N GLY A 100 -2.30 -17.18 9.79
CA GLY A 100 -1.71 -15.96 9.25
C GLY A 100 -2.06 -15.84 7.77
N ALA A 101 -1.67 -14.73 7.17
CA ALA A 101 -1.84 -14.51 5.73
C ALA A 101 -0.59 -14.95 4.93
N GLY A 102 0.48 -15.33 5.62
CA GLY A 102 1.70 -15.91 5.05
C GLY A 102 2.70 -14.86 4.54
N TYR A 103 2.56 -13.59 4.94
CA TYR A 103 3.53 -12.55 4.59
C TYR A 103 4.58 -12.34 5.67
N GLY A 104 4.18 -12.43 6.94
CA GLY A 104 5.06 -12.27 8.09
C GLY A 104 5.22 -10.83 8.57
N VAL A 105 5.20 -10.64 9.90
CA VAL A 105 5.43 -9.33 10.54
C VAL A 105 6.78 -8.74 10.16
N VAL A 106 7.85 -9.56 10.15
CA VAL A 106 9.21 -9.07 9.92
C VAL A 106 9.36 -8.50 8.50
N ALA A 107 8.86 -9.23 7.50
CA ALA A 107 8.89 -8.77 6.11
C ALA A 107 8.01 -7.52 5.89
N ALA A 108 6.82 -7.49 6.49
CA ALA A 108 5.90 -6.35 6.39
C ALA A 108 6.47 -5.10 7.04
N ALA A 109 6.89 -5.17 8.29
CA ALA A 109 7.46 -4.04 9.03
C ALA A 109 8.78 -3.56 8.41
N GLY A 110 9.65 -4.47 7.95
CA GLY A 110 10.85 -4.11 7.21
C GLY A 110 10.53 -3.40 5.88
N GLY A 111 9.47 -3.83 5.21
CA GLY A 111 8.92 -3.14 4.04
C GLY A 111 8.44 -1.72 4.36
N VAL A 112 7.70 -1.54 5.47
CA VAL A 112 7.25 -0.23 5.94
C VAL A 112 8.44 0.71 6.15
N ALA A 113 9.43 0.28 6.94
CA ALA A 113 10.61 1.10 7.22
C ALA A 113 11.33 1.52 5.93
N ARG A 114 11.57 0.55 5.04
CA ARG A 114 12.22 0.80 3.74
C ARG A 114 11.44 1.80 2.89
N HIS A 115 10.12 1.65 2.79
CA HIS A 115 9.32 2.53 1.94
C HIS A 115 9.19 3.94 2.52
N ILE A 116 9.16 4.09 3.85
CA ILE A 116 9.19 5.42 4.46
C ILE A 116 10.54 6.12 4.25
N ASP A 117 11.66 5.40 4.34
CA ASP A 117 12.99 5.97 4.04
C ASP A 117 13.09 6.42 2.57
N LEU A 118 12.55 5.61 1.65
CA LEU A 118 12.46 5.97 0.23
C LEU A 118 11.56 7.19 0.02
N ALA A 119 10.44 7.28 0.73
CA ALA A 119 9.55 8.43 0.66
C ALA A 119 10.26 9.72 1.11
N ALA A 120 11.02 9.69 2.21
CA ALA A 120 11.76 10.84 2.71
C ALA A 120 12.91 11.27 1.78
N SER A 121 13.52 10.31 1.09
CA SER A 121 14.65 10.53 0.18
C SER A 121 14.24 10.90 -1.24
N SER A 122 12.93 10.87 -1.54
CA SER A 122 12.40 11.09 -2.88
C SER A 122 12.25 12.56 -3.24
N ASP A 123 12.34 12.85 -4.54
CA ASP A 123 11.91 14.14 -5.08
C ASP A 123 10.44 14.39 -4.72
N GLY A 124 10.13 15.63 -4.31
CA GLY A 124 8.78 15.99 -3.85
C GLY A 124 8.48 15.61 -2.39
N ALA A 125 9.44 15.05 -1.64
CA ALA A 125 9.29 14.86 -0.20
C ALA A 125 9.21 16.21 0.54
N SER A 126 8.12 16.41 1.27
CA SER A 126 7.96 17.57 2.14
C SER A 126 8.86 17.49 3.37
N ASP A 127 9.11 18.62 4.01
CA ASP A 127 9.88 18.64 5.26
C ASP A 127 9.21 17.80 6.35
N ALA A 128 7.87 17.77 6.39
CA ALA A 128 7.13 16.92 7.33
C ALA A 128 7.39 15.42 7.09
N VAL A 129 7.40 14.97 5.82
CA VAL A 129 7.73 13.57 5.48
C VAL A 129 9.15 13.24 5.95
N LYS A 130 10.11 14.12 5.67
CA LYS A 130 11.52 13.94 6.09
C LYS A 130 11.68 13.89 7.60
N THR A 131 11.01 14.78 8.32
CA THR A 131 11.07 14.83 9.79
C THR A 131 10.46 13.58 10.42
N HIS A 132 9.26 13.19 9.97
CA HIS A 132 8.52 12.10 10.63
C HIS A 132 8.91 10.70 10.17
N ALA A 133 9.59 10.55 9.03
CA ALA A 133 10.14 9.26 8.61
C ALA A 133 11.01 8.61 9.70
N ASN A 134 11.79 9.43 10.43
CA ASN A 134 12.65 8.99 11.54
C ASN A 134 11.91 8.32 12.72
N HIS A 135 10.58 8.45 12.80
CA HIS A 135 9.76 7.80 13.83
C HIS A 135 9.12 6.50 13.36
N VAL A 136 9.13 6.25 12.05
CA VAL A 136 8.44 5.11 11.44
C VAL A 136 9.43 4.07 10.95
N SER A 137 10.64 4.46 10.54
CA SER A 137 11.67 3.53 10.06
C SER A 137 12.54 2.89 11.15
N THR A 138 12.22 3.11 12.43
CA THR A 138 12.94 2.57 13.61
C THR A 138 12.27 1.33 14.18
#